data_AF-A0A962GGB4-F1
#
_entry.id   AF-A0A962GGB4-F1
#
_cell.length_a   1.000
_cell.length_b   1.000
_cell.length_c   1.000
_cell.angle_alpha   90.00
_cell.angle_beta   90.00
_cell.angle_gamma   90.00
#
_symmetry.space_group_name_H-M   'P 1'
#
loop_
_entity.id
_entity.type
_entity.pdbx_description
1 polymer ?
#
loop_
_entity_poly.entity_id
_entity_poly.type
_entity_poly.pdbx_seq_one_letter_code
_entity_poly.pdbx_strand_id
1 'polypeptide(L)'
;SEQIGAEFSGKISGVTRFGLFVTLDESGADGLVPMKSLKNDFYIHDEAQHALIGRRSGQVYRLGAAVSARLKEADGLTGSTVLELCGESMNGADIPGVTFKSKTGGLGRKPPSKGRGPRGKKSKAFKKGKKDKRNA
;
A
#
# COMPACT_ATOMS: atom_id res chain seq x y z
N SER A 1 16.95 26.38 -7.01
CA SER A 1 15.50 26.26 -7.23
C SER A 1 14.95 25.57 -6.01
N GLU A 2 14.19 26.30 -5.20
CA GLU A 2 13.70 25.83 -3.89
C GLU A 2 12.36 25.14 -4.12
N GLN A 3 12.35 23.81 -4.25
CA GLN A 3 11.13 23.04 -4.53
C GLN A 3 10.29 22.80 -3.26
N ILE A 4 10.46 23.63 -2.22
CA ILE A 4 9.74 23.49 -0.97
C ILE A 4 8.24 23.57 -1.24
N GLY A 5 7.52 22.57 -0.75
CA GLY A 5 6.09 22.44 -0.91
C GLY A 5 5.64 21.74 -2.19
N ALA A 6 6.55 21.30 -3.08
CA ALA A 6 6.18 20.46 -4.21
C ALA A 6 5.88 19.02 -3.77
N GLU A 7 4.99 18.35 -4.50
CA GLU A 7 4.61 16.96 -4.29
C GLU A 7 5.35 16.06 -5.28
N PHE A 8 5.84 14.93 -4.78
CA PHE A 8 6.64 13.97 -5.52
C PHE A 8 6.12 12.56 -5.28
N SER A 9 6.26 11.71 -6.29
CA SER A 9 6.13 10.27 -6.08
C SER A 9 7.44 9.68 -5.58
N GLY A 10 7.33 8.63 -4.78
CA GLY A 10 8.47 7.89 -4.29
C GLY A 10 8.09 6.55 -3.70
N LYS A 11 9.08 5.90 -3.10
CA LYS A 11 8.90 4.61 -2.42
C LYS A 11 9.54 4.64 -1.06
N ILE A 12 8.91 3.96 -0.12
CA ILE A 12 9.49 3.76 1.22
C ILE A 12 10.74 2.88 1.06
N SER A 13 11.92 3.46 1.24
CA SER A 13 13.22 2.79 1.17
C SER A 13 13.73 2.33 2.53
N GLY A 14 13.15 2.85 3.62
CA GLY A 14 13.48 2.45 4.98
C GLY A 14 12.34 2.69 5.95
N VAL A 15 12.28 1.85 6.98
CA VAL A 15 11.31 1.95 8.07
C VAL A 15 12.05 1.90 9.39
N THR A 16 11.83 2.88 10.25
CA THR A 16 12.49 2.97 11.55
C THR A 16 11.49 3.36 12.64
N ARG A 17 11.93 3.27 13.91
CA ARG A 17 11.11 3.65 15.08
C ARG A 17 10.79 5.14 15.14
N PHE A 18 11.52 5.98 14.41
CA PHE A 18 11.32 7.43 14.40
C PHE A 18 10.66 7.96 13.12
N GLY A 19 10.51 7.13 12.08
CA GLY A 19 9.91 7.57 10.83
C GLY A 19 10.11 6.62 9.66
N LEU A 20 9.94 7.16 8.45
CA LEU A 20 10.10 6.46 7.18
C LEU A 20 11.16 7.18 6.35
N PHE A 21 11.99 6.43 5.64
CA PHE A 21 12.81 6.96 4.56
C PHE A 21 12.09 6.73 3.24
N VAL A 22 12.02 7.76 2.42
CA VAL A 22 11.37 7.74 1.11
C VAL A 22 12.38 8.18 0.07
N THR A 23 12.61 7.33 -0.93
CA THR A 23 13.37 7.68 -2.12
C THR A 23 12.41 8.25 -3.16
N LEU A 24 12.69 9.45 -3.66
CA LEU A 24 11.89 10.10 -4.70
C LEU A 24 12.19 9.50 -6.07
N ASP A 25 11.17 9.21 -6.86
CA ASP A 25 11.34 8.49 -8.13
C ASP A 25 12.08 9.35 -9.18
N GLU A 26 11.83 10.67 -9.20
CA GLU A 26 12.38 11.57 -10.22
C GLU A 26 13.83 11.99 -9.94
N SER A 27 14.13 12.38 -8.70
CA SER A 27 15.46 12.88 -8.33
C SER A 27 16.39 11.79 -7.82
N GLY A 28 15.84 10.66 -7.37
CA GLY A 28 16.59 9.62 -6.64
C GLY A 28 17.05 10.08 -5.25
N ALA A 29 16.64 11.26 -4.79
CA ALA A 29 17.00 11.77 -3.48
C ALA A 29 16.21 11.05 -2.38
N ASP A 30 16.86 10.85 -1.23
CA ASP A 30 16.23 10.31 -0.04
C ASP A 30 15.75 11.43 0.89
N GLY A 31 14.57 11.25 1.47
CA GLY A 31 14.03 12.14 2.48
C GLY A 31 13.43 11.39 3.66
N LEU A 32 13.50 12.02 4.83
CA LEU A 32 12.93 11.52 6.08
C LEU A 32 11.51 12.03 6.23
N VAL A 33 10.56 11.12 6.42
CA VAL A 33 9.22 11.41 6.94
C VAL A 33 9.20 11.11 8.44
N PRO A 34 9.17 12.12 9.31
CA PRO A 34 9.08 11.91 10.75
C PRO A 34 7.78 11.20 11.12
N MET A 35 7.80 10.28 12.09
CA MET A 35 6.58 9.61 12.57
C MET A 35 5.50 10.59 13.04
N LYS A 36 5.91 11.77 13.52
CA LYS A 36 5.00 12.85 13.97
C LYS A 36 4.22 13.51 12.83
N SER A 37 4.72 13.48 11.59
CA SER A 37 3.99 14.00 10.43
C SER A 37 3.02 12.99 9.84
N LEU A 38 3.11 11.72 10.26
CA LEU A 38 2.08 10.73 9.95
C LEU A 38 0.76 11.09 10.64
N LYS A 39 -0.34 10.54 10.11
CA LYS A 39 -1.68 10.77 10.65
C LYS A 39 -1.74 10.42 12.14
N ASN A 40 -2.33 11.31 12.93
CA ASN A 40 -2.38 11.29 14.41
C ASN A 40 -2.83 9.94 15.00
N ASP A 41 -1.86 9.06 15.19
CA ASP A 41 -1.98 7.69 15.70
C ASP A 41 -0.66 7.29 16.36
N PHE A 42 -0.71 6.22 17.16
CA PHE A 42 0.45 5.59 17.75
C PHE A 42 0.95 4.48 16.83
N TYR A 43 2.12 4.66 16.22
CA TYR A 43 2.71 3.66 15.31
C TYR A 43 3.69 2.75 16.05
N ILE A 44 3.54 1.45 15.82
CA ILE A 44 4.46 0.41 16.30
C ILE A 44 5.32 -0.03 15.13
N HIS A 45 6.64 -0.04 15.33
CA HIS A 45 7.57 -0.62 14.37
C HIS A 45 7.58 -2.15 14.48
N ASP A 46 7.15 -2.81 13.43
CA ASP A 46 7.29 -4.25 13.24
C ASP A 46 8.51 -4.52 12.36
N GLU A 47 9.60 -4.94 12.99
CA GLU A 47 10.88 -5.25 12.33
C GLU A 47 10.78 -6.45 11.39
N ALA A 48 9.94 -7.44 11.72
CA ALA A 48 9.78 -8.64 10.91
C ALA A 48 9.02 -8.36 9.61
N GLN A 49 8.08 -7.41 9.65
CA GLN A 49 7.32 -6.96 8.47
C GLN A 49 7.94 -5.75 7.77
N HIS A 50 9.02 -5.19 8.33
CA HIS A 50 9.59 -3.89 7.94
C HIS A 50 8.50 -2.84 7.73
N ALA A 51 7.68 -2.64 8.77
CA ALA A 51 6.51 -1.77 8.67
C ALA A 51 6.25 -0.96 9.94
N LEU A 52 5.65 0.22 9.78
CA LEU A 52 4.98 0.96 10.85
C LEU A 52 3.49 0.65 10.82
N ILE A 53 2.95 0.20 11.95
CA ILE A 53 1.55 -0.20 12.08
C ILE A 53 0.86 0.71 13.10
N GLY A 54 -0.15 1.45 12.63
CA GLY A 54 -0.96 2.33 13.46
C GLY A 54 -1.85 1.52 14.40
N ARG A 55 -1.73 1.76 15.71
CA ARG A 55 -2.43 0.99 16.75
C ARG A 55 -3.93 1.23 16.73
N ARG A 56 -4.38 2.47 16.49
CA ARG A 56 -5.82 2.81 16.46
C ARG A 56 -6.41 2.68 15.07
N SER A 57 -5.69 3.15 14.05
CA SER A 57 -6.19 3.20 12.68
C SER A 57 -5.98 1.91 11.90
N GLY A 58 -5.02 1.08 12.32
CA GLY A 58 -4.60 -0.10 11.56
C GLY A 58 -3.90 0.22 10.24
N GLN A 59 -3.48 1.48 10.03
CA GLN A 59 -2.72 1.90 8.86
C GLN A 59 -1.35 1.23 8.87
N VAL A 60 -0.90 0.80 7.69
CA VAL A 60 0.38 0.12 7.54
C VAL A 60 1.22 0.94 6.57
N TYR A 61 2.44 1.26 6.98
CA TYR A 61 3.47 1.85 6.12
C TYR A 61 4.60 0.86 5.98
N ARG A 62 4.72 0.23 4.82
CA ARG A 62 5.64 -0.90 4.60
C ARG A 62 6.79 -0.50 3.70
N LEU A 63 7.95 -1.06 3.97
CA LEU A 63 9.11 -1.01 3.09
C LEU A 63 8.73 -1.44 1.66
N GLY A 64 9.10 -0.62 0.67
CA GLY A 64 8.84 -0.83 -0.75
C GLY A 64 7.49 -0.34 -1.25
N ALA A 65 6.59 0.13 -0.37
CA ALA A 65 5.32 0.69 -0.79
C ALA A 65 5.51 2.04 -1.51
N ALA A 66 4.69 2.27 -2.54
CA ALA A 66 4.65 3.54 -3.25
C ALA A 66 3.92 4.59 -2.40
N VAL A 67 4.45 5.80 -2.41
CA VAL A 67 3.92 6.93 -1.65
C VAL A 67 4.00 8.23 -2.46
N SER A 68 3.11 9.15 -2.12
CA SER A 68 3.21 10.56 -2.49
C SER A 68 3.66 11.35 -1.28
N ALA A 69 4.69 12.15 -1.45
CA ALA A 69 5.28 12.95 -0.39
C ALA A 69 5.51 14.38 -0.85
N ARG A 70 5.31 15.32 0.06
CA ARG A 70 5.55 16.74 -0.13
C ARG A 70 6.86 17.13 0.53
N LEU A 71 7.66 17.94 -0.18
CA LEU A 71 8.89 18.49 0.37
C LEU A 71 8.58 19.55 1.42
N LYS A 72 9.01 19.35 2.67
CA LYS A 72 8.82 20.32 3.75
C LYS A 72 10.05 21.21 3.91
N GLU A 73 11.22 20.59 4.00
CA GLU A 73 12.50 21.28 4.20
C GLU A 73 13.57 20.54 3.39
N ALA A 74 14.45 21.28 2.73
CA ALA A 74 15.61 20.74 2.03
C ALA A 74 16.84 21.55 2.41
N ASP A 75 17.88 20.86 2.86
CA ASP A 75 19.20 21.42 3.05
C ASP A 75 20.13 20.89 1.95
N GLY A 76 20.38 21.74 0.95
CA GLY A 76 21.24 21.39 -0.18
C GLY A 76 22.72 21.28 0.17
N LEU A 77 23.16 21.75 1.34
CA LEU A 77 24.55 21.63 1.79
C LEU A 77 24.80 20.27 2.43
N THR A 78 23.88 19.78 3.25
CA THR A 78 23.98 18.47 3.91
C THR A 78 23.34 17.33 3.12
N GLY A 79 22.49 17.66 2.14
CA GLY A 79 21.66 16.69 1.42
C GLY A 79 20.45 16.19 2.23
N SER A 80 20.21 16.76 3.42
CA SER A 80 19.12 16.35 4.30
C SER A 80 17.79 16.91 3.79
N THR A 81 16.79 16.03 3.70
CA THR A 81 15.47 16.39 3.22
C THR A 81 14.40 15.89 4.18
N VAL A 82 13.50 16.78 4.62
CA VAL A 82 12.33 16.43 5.43
C VAL A 82 11.09 16.43 4.54
N LEU A 83 10.36 15.33 4.58
CA LEU A 83 9.18 15.08 3.78
C LEU A 83 7.94 14.89 4.67
N GLU A 84 6.77 15.14 4.10
CA GLU A 84 5.48 14.80 4.70
C GLU A 84 4.66 13.99 3.70
N LEU A 85 3.99 12.92 4.14
CA LEU A 85 3.11 12.18 3.24
C LEU A 85 1.89 13.03 2.86
N CYS A 86 1.44 12.92 1.61
CA CYS A 86 0.28 13.64 1.11
C CYS A 86 -0.75 12.69 0.46
N GLY A 87 -1.96 13.21 0.26
CA GLY A 87 -3.04 12.50 -0.43
C GLY A 87 -3.41 11.16 0.22
N GLU A 88 -3.57 10.13 -0.62
CA GLU A 88 -3.95 8.79 -0.17
C GLU A 88 -2.89 8.12 0.70
N SER A 89 -1.62 8.48 0.52
CA SER A 89 -0.49 7.93 1.29
C SER A 89 -0.60 8.26 2.78
N MET A 90 -1.31 9.33 3.15
CA MET A 90 -1.62 9.62 4.56
C MET A 90 -2.53 8.60 5.24
N ASN A 91 -3.17 7.70 4.48
CA ASN A 91 -4.05 6.66 5.00
C ASN A 91 -3.39 5.27 5.00
N GLY A 92 -2.06 5.23 4.90
CA GLY A 92 -1.26 4.01 4.82
C GLY A 92 -0.65 3.81 3.44
N ALA A 93 0.44 3.05 3.41
CA ALA A 93 1.15 2.64 2.22
C ALA A 93 1.57 1.18 2.40
N ASP A 94 0.69 0.26 1.99
CA ASP A 94 0.97 -1.17 1.98
C ASP A 94 1.06 -1.68 0.54
N ILE A 95 1.71 -2.83 0.35
CA ILE A 95 1.90 -3.46 -0.96
C ILE A 95 0.78 -4.50 -1.16
N PRO A 96 -0.13 -4.30 -2.14
CA PRO A 96 -1.18 -5.26 -2.44
C PRO A 96 -0.61 -6.65 -2.77
N GLY A 97 -1.18 -7.69 -2.18
CA GLY A 97 -0.77 -9.09 -2.43
C GLY A 97 0.43 -9.56 -1.60
N VAL A 98 1.11 -8.68 -0.87
CA VAL A 98 2.17 -9.09 0.07
C VAL A 98 1.54 -9.47 1.40
N THR A 99 1.44 -10.78 1.64
CA THR A 99 0.93 -11.34 2.90
C THR A 99 2.09 -11.93 3.68
N PHE A 100 2.61 -11.20 4.68
CA PHE A 100 3.61 -11.78 5.56
C PHE A 100 2.94 -12.74 6.53
N LYS A 101 3.41 -13.99 6.54
CA LYS A 101 2.98 -15.03 7.48
C LYS A 101 3.58 -14.68 8.84
N SER A 102 2.84 -13.95 9.67
CA SER A 102 3.24 -13.70 11.07
C SER A 102 3.51 -15.04 11.74
N LYS A 103 4.71 -15.24 12.31
CA LYS A 103 5.04 -16.46 13.06
C LYS A 103 4.30 -16.57 14.40
N THR A 104 3.51 -15.56 14.76
CA THR A 104 2.61 -15.59 15.91
C THR A 104 1.21 -16.00 15.44
N GLY A 105 0.80 -17.21 15.81
CA GLY A 105 -0.52 -17.73 15.54
C GLY A 105 -1.61 -16.95 16.30
N GLY A 106 -2.78 -16.84 15.65
CA GLY A 106 -4.05 -16.57 16.31
C GLY A 106 -4.42 -15.09 16.48
N LEU A 107 -5.13 -14.53 15.50
CA LEU A 107 -6.46 -13.90 15.61
C LEU A 107 -6.74 -13.13 14.31
N GLY A 108 -7.83 -13.50 13.65
CA GLY A 108 -8.00 -13.34 12.21
C GLY A 108 -8.24 -11.93 11.69
N ARG A 109 -7.90 -11.75 10.42
CA ARG A 109 -8.64 -10.91 9.49
C ARG A 109 -8.97 -11.75 8.26
N LYS A 110 -10.18 -12.30 8.25
CA LYS A 110 -10.83 -12.79 7.03
C LYS A 110 -11.01 -11.55 6.14
N PRO A 111 -10.54 -11.52 4.89
CA PRO A 111 -10.77 -10.37 4.02
C PRO A 111 -12.29 -10.19 3.84
N PRO A 112 -12.81 -8.95 3.82
CA PRO A 112 -14.22 -8.74 3.53
C PRO A 112 -14.49 -9.23 2.11
N SER A 113 -15.37 -10.23 1.99
CA SER A 113 -15.87 -10.72 0.71
C SER A 113 -16.62 -9.57 0.03
N LYS A 114 -15.97 -8.89 -0.91
CA LYS A 114 -16.59 -7.91 -1.78
C LYS A 114 -17.62 -8.63 -2.65
N GLY A 115 -18.88 -8.18 -2.53
CA GLY A 115 -20.04 -8.82 -3.13
C GLY A 115 -19.95 -9.03 -4.64
N ARG A 116 -20.46 -10.18 -5.08
CA ARG A 116 -20.93 -10.39 -6.45
C ARG A 116 -22.45 -10.53 -6.39
N GLY A 117 -23.15 -9.60 -7.02
CA GLY A 117 -24.61 -9.52 -7.06
C GLY A 117 -25.30 -10.75 -7.67
N PRO A 118 -26.64 -10.79 -7.66
CA PRO A 118 -27.41 -11.96 -8.04
C PRO A 118 -27.29 -12.17 -9.56
N ARG A 119 -26.57 -13.22 -9.97
CA ARG A 119 -26.43 -13.58 -11.38
C ARG A 119 -27.65 -14.41 -11.80
N GLY A 120 -28.44 -13.84 -12.70
CA GLY A 120 -29.78 -14.28 -13.07
C GLY A 120 -29.89 -15.70 -13.64
N LYS A 121 -31.04 -16.31 -13.33
CA LYS A 121 -31.59 -17.48 -14.02
C LYS A 121 -32.04 -17.09 -15.43
N LYS A 122 -31.32 -17.49 -16.48
CA LYS A 122 -31.88 -17.78 -17.82
C LYS A 122 -30.98 -18.75 -18.57
N SER A 123 -31.35 -20.03 -18.61
CA SER A 123 -30.93 -20.95 -19.68
C SER A 123 -32.17 -21.38 -20.45
N LYS A 124 -32.41 -20.74 -21.60
CA LYS A 124 -33.33 -21.21 -22.63
C LYS A 124 -32.57 -22.12 -23.60
N ALA A 125 -33.19 -23.28 -23.84
CA ALA A 125 -33.28 -23.99 -25.13
C ALA A 125 -32.00 -24.24 -25.95
N PHE A 126 -31.54 -25.49 -25.92
CA PHE A 126 -30.78 -26.09 -27.02
C PHE A 126 -31.68 -27.07 -27.80
N LYS A 127 -31.88 -26.79 -29.09
CA LYS A 127 -32.61 -27.65 -30.03
C LYS A 127 -31.61 -28.34 -30.98
N LYS A 128 -31.63 -29.68 -30.92
CA LYS A 128 -31.64 -30.67 -32.02
C LYS A 128 -30.59 -30.61 -33.14
N GLY A 129 -29.88 -31.73 -33.31
CA GLY A 129 -29.48 -32.25 -34.63
C GLY A 129 -28.27 -33.17 -34.67
N LYS A 130 -28.47 -34.50 -34.71
CA LYS A 130 -27.59 -35.43 -35.46
C LYS A 130 -28.29 -36.75 -35.80
N LYS A 131 -28.67 -36.89 -37.08
CA LYS A 131 -28.75 -38.14 -37.88
C LYS A 131 -27.30 -38.68 -37.98
N ASP A 132 -26.95 -39.96 -38.07
CA ASP A 132 -27.50 -41.14 -38.73
C ASP A 132 -26.97 -42.40 -38.02
N LYS A 133 -27.67 -43.54 -38.16
CA LYS A 133 -27.06 -44.83 -38.52
C LYS A 133 -28.13 -45.81 -39.00
N ARG A 134 -27.82 -46.44 -40.13
CA ARG A 134 -28.58 -47.42 -40.90
C ARG A 134 -28.35 -48.84 -40.35
N ASN A 135 -29.27 -49.73 -40.74
CA ASN A 135 -29.27 -51.21 -40.69
C ASN A 135 -29.40 -51.84 -39.28
N ALA A 136 -30.18 -52.89 -39.05
CA ALA A 136 -30.81 -53.90 -39.92
C ALA A 136 -32.24 -54.18 -39.46
#